data_AF-A0A671WJL3-F1
#
_entry.id   AF-A0A671WJL3-F1
#
_cell.length_a   1.000
_cell.length_b   1.000
_cell.length_c   1.000
_cell.angle_alpha   90.00
_cell.angle_beta   90.00
_cell.angle_gamma   90.00
#
_symmetry.space_group_name_H-M   'P 1'
#
loop_
_entity.id
_entity.type
_entity.pdbx_description
1 polymer ?
#
loop_
_entity_poly.entity_id
_entity_poly.type
_entity_poly.pdbx_seq_one_letter_code
_entity_poly.pdbx_strand_id
1 'polypeptide(L)'
;MSNHSTVFPTEWSTTPPSNDSSTIMDTTSTATDSLLRDIIAANDITSRANYVYSFLAGLGIIAGCFLLYSFIQTYRAQRRLAWLDSLLWAFCGFQLLLLLLSLHAVAYKPGYLQTSGLACAALSFTINTASLSGLLVLVLMAYVLTLDPPSHSLLRKPVVRMVLVILTSVLISLLLAGLRGPHRSLQEHGNCFMDLVSAGVSYAGTRFCLAFMIPYMLQLGLLIGGCVRQWKSKGRFLSGSEEGPVFLTVTMVMFFCQLFYSVALVRGAQLLSPGKEELPARDRAFLSVAEFVLFSGSSISLLLVLLMHRPCRESLHGVFRQLRDCCRSPRHAQPNRNIIAPHIEITDTLQDIES
;
A
#
# COMPACT_ATOMS: atom_id res chain seq x y z
N MET A 1 52.39 82.30 -22.92
CA MET A 1 52.08 81.92 -21.53
C MET A 1 52.36 80.43 -21.41
N SER A 2 53.56 80.08 -20.92
CA SER A 2 53.81 79.34 -19.67
C SER A 2 53.28 77.90 -19.69
N ASN A 3 54.01 76.85 -19.32
CA ASN A 3 55.36 76.69 -18.78
C ASN A 3 55.56 75.16 -18.55
N HIS A 4 56.81 74.67 -18.64
CA HIS A 4 57.42 73.62 -17.77
C HIS A 4 56.77 72.20 -17.67
N SER A 5 57.47 71.06 -17.52
CA SER A 5 58.85 70.72 -17.17
C SER A 5 59.14 69.25 -17.51
N THR A 6 60.41 68.97 -17.81
CA THR A 6 61.16 67.70 -17.68
C THR A 6 61.09 67.07 -16.28
N VAL A 7 61.30 65.74 -16.18
CA VAL A 7 62.32 65.05 -15.33
C VAL A 7 61.99 63.55 -15.21
N PHE A 8 62.96 62.69 -15.56
CA PHE A 8 63.08 61.28 -15.13
C PHE A 8 63.65 61.22 -13.70
N PRO A 9 63.36 60.18 -12.90
CA PRO A 9 64.45 59.24 -12.64
C PRO A 9 64.05 57.77 -12.54
N THR A 10 65.05 56.97 -12.89
CA THR A 10 65.25 55.55 -12.67
C THR A 10 65.16 55.17 -11.18
N GLU A 11 64.39 54.14 -10.86
CA GLU A 11 64.68 53.25 -9.72
C GLU A 11 64.38 51.81 -10.11
N TRP A 12 65.43 51.01 -10.20
CA TRP A 12 65.35 49.55 -10.16
C TRP A 12 64.92 49.13 -8.76
N SER A 13 63.84 48.37 -8.66
CA SER A 13 63.60 47.48 -7.53
C SER A 13 62.93 46.21 -8.02
N THR A 14 63.75 45.17 -8.07
CA THR A 14 63.38 43.78 -8.33
C THR A 14 62.72 43.23 -7.07
N THR A 15 61.39 43.17 -7.05
CA THR A 15 60.62 42.36 -6.09
C THR A 15 59.61 41.52 -6.87
N PRO A 16 59.58 40.19 -6.69
CA PRO A 16 58.60 39.36 -7.35
C PRO A 16 57.21 39.65 -6.77
N PRO A 17 56.14 39.73 -7.57
CA PRO A 17 54.81 39.65 -7.03
C PRO A 17 54.58 38.21 -6.54
N SER A 18 54.51 38.05 -5.22
CA SER A 18 53.84 36.93 -4.60
C SER A 18 52.39 36.92 -5.09
N ASN A 19 52.12 36.02 -6.05
CA ASN A 19 50.78 35.74 -6.54
C ASN A 19 50.03 34.96 -5.46
N ASP A 20 49.38 35.68 -4.54
CA ASP A 20 48.28 35.15 -3.76
C ASP A 20 47.07 34.97 -4.69
N SER A 21 47.00 33.82 -5.35
CA SER A 21 45.84 33.40 -6.13
C SER A 21 45.71 31.88 -6.07
N SER A 22 45.18 31.37 -4.97
CA SER A 22 44.73 29.97 -4.90
C SER A 22 43.70 29.74 -3.79
N THR A 23 42.49 30.32 -3.90
CA THR A 23 41.38 29.84 -3.06
C THR A 23 39.97 30.16 -3.56
N ILE A 24 39.68 30.07 -4.87
CA ILE A 24 38.27 30.18 -5.34
C ILE A 24 37.88 29.07 -6.35
N MET A 25 38.80 28.22 -6.83
CA MET A 25 38.47 27.24 -7.88
C MET A 25 38.18 25.80 -7.42
N ASP A 26 38.53 25.43 -6.18
CA ASP A 26 38.33 24.04 -5.69
C ASP A 26 36.94 23.78 -5.07
N THR A 27 36.24 24.83 -4.64
CA THR A 27 34.94 24.70 -3.97
C THR A 27 33.82 24.29 -4.95
N THR A 28 33.93 24.68 -6.21
CA THR A 28 32.91 24.42 -7.24
C THR A 28 33.02 22.99 -7.80
N SER A 29 34.23 22.45 -7.92
CA SER A 29 34.49 21.07 -8.35
C SER A 29 34.07 20.05 -7.29
N THR A 30 34.37 20.32 -6.02
CA THR A 30 34.00 19.43 -4.91
C THR A 30 32.50 19.42 -4.62
N ALA A 31 31.80 20.55 -4.80
CA ALA A 31 30.36 20.65 -4.63
C ALA A 31 29.57 19.86 -5.69
N THR A 32 29.95 19.94 -6.97
CA THR A 32 29.31 19.14 -8.04
C THR A 32 29.58 17.65 -7.89
N ASP A 33 30.80 17.29 -7.48
CA ASP A 33 31.17 15.91 -7.16
C ASP A 33 30.40 15.32 -5.97
N SER A 34 30.16 16.12 -4.93
CA SER A 34 29.34 15.71 -3.79
C SER A 34 27.87 15.52 -4.18
N LEU A 35 27.33 16.41 -5.00
CA LEU A 35 25.94 16.36 -5.47
C LEU A 35 25.70 15.14 -6.38
N LEU A 36 26.68 14.83 -7.25
CA LEU A 36 26.64 13.65 -8.10
C LEU A 36 26.70 12.35 -7.28
N ARG A 37 27.58 12.28 -6.27
CA ARG A 37 27.63 11.15 -5.32
C ARG A 37 26.33 10.96 -4.57
N ASP A 38 25.69 12.05 -4.12
CA ASP A 38 24.41 11.99 -3.42
C ASP A 38 23.28 11.47 -4.31
N ILE A 39 23.24 11.85 -5.59
CA ILE A 39 22.25 11.33 -6.56
C ILE A 39 22.48 9.83 -6.82
N ILE A 40 23.72 9.41 -6.98
CA ILE A 40 24.06 8.00 -7.21
C ILE A 40 23.66 7.15 -6.00
N ALA A 41 23.99 7.61 -4.78
CA ALA A 41 23.63 6.92 -3.55
C ALA A 41 22.10 6.85 -3.37
N ALA A 42 21.38 7.95 -3.65
CA ALA A 42 19.92 8.00 -3.63
C ALA A 42 19.28 7.00 -4.61
N ASN A 43 19.84 6.88 -5.81
CA ASN A 43 19.37 5.94 -6.83
C ASN A 43 19.66 4.48 -6.47
N ASP A 44 20.83 4.17 -5.89
CA ASP A 44 21.17 2.81 -5.44
C ASP A 44 20.20 2.35 -4.34
N ILE A 45 19.93 3.21 -3.34
CA ILE A 45 18.96 2.91 -2.26
C ILE A 45 17.57 2.67 -2.86
N THR A 46 17.12 3.55 -3.75
CA THR A 46 15.80 3.45 -4.38
C THR A 46 15.67 2.18 -5.24
N SER A 47 16.72 1.83 -5.98
CA SER A 47 16.77 0.63 -6.82
C SER A 47 16.68 -0.65 -5.96
N ARG A 48 17.49 -0.76 -4.91
CA ARG A 48 17.45 -1.91 -3.99
C ARG A 48 16.09 -2.06 -3.32
N ALA A 49 15.51 -0.95 -2.86
CA ALA A 49 14.16 -0.96 -2.29
C ALA A 49 13.11 -1.39 -3.32
N ASN A 50 13.23 -0.95 -4.58
CA ASN A 50 12.35 -1.38 -5.66
C ASN A 50 12.45 -2.89 -5.92
N TYR A 51 13.65 -3.49 -5.89
CA TYR A 51 13.80 -4.95 -6.03
C TYR A 51 13.09 -5.73 -4.94
N VAL A 52 13.28 -5.33 -3.68
CA VAL A 52 12.63 -5.97 -2.53
C VAL A 52 11.11 -5.83 -2.63
N TYR A 53 10.64 -4.62 -2.95
CA TYR A 53 9.22 -4.38 -3.14
C TYR A 53 8.65 -5.17 -4.32
N SER A 54 9.34 -5.25 -5.45
CA SER A 54 8.89 -6.01 -6.64
C SER A 54 8.70 -7.49 -6.33
N PHE A 55 9.62 -8.10 -5.57
CA PHE A 55 9.48 -9.47 -5.10
C PHE A 55 8.26 -9.63 -4.18
N LEU A 56 8.08 -8.73 -3.21
CA LEU A 56 6.91 -8.74 -2.33
C LEU A 56 5.60 -8.47 -3.09
N ALA A 57 5.61 -7.60 -4.10
CA ALA A 57 4.45 -7.30 -4.93
C ALA A 57 4.04 -8.54 -5.74
N GLY A 58 5.00 -9.25 -6.34
CA GLY A 58 4.75 -10.52 -7.03
C GLY A 58 4.10 -11.55 -6.10
N LEU A 59 4.66 -11.78 -4.91
CA LEU A 59 4.06 -12.66 -3.92
C LEU A 59 2.67 -12.20 -3.46
N GLY A 60 2.50 -10.89 -3.22
CA GLY A 60 1.25 -10.29 -2.81
C GLY A 60 0.14 -10.45 -3.86
N ILE A 61 0.45 -10.27 -5.15
CA ILE A 61 -0.50 -10.47 -6.25
C ILE A 61 -0.92 -11.94 -6.33
N ILE A 62 0.03 -12.87 -6.28
CA ILE A 62 -0.27 -14.31 -6.30
C ILE A 62 -1.17 -14.68 -5.12
N ALA A 63 -0.82 -14.21 -3.91
CA ALA A 63 -1.62 -14.44 -2.71
C ALA A 63 -3.01 -13.81 -2.82
N GLY A 64 -3.11 -12.57 -3.31
CA GLY A 64 -4.38 -11.87 -3.50
C GLY A 64 -5.30 -12.57 -4.51
N CYS A 65 -4.78 -13.02 -5.65
CA CYS A 65 -5.53 -13.81 -6.62
C CYS A 65 -6.04 -15.12 -6.02
N PHE A 66 -5.18 -15.83 -5.28
CA PHE A 66 -5.55 -17.08 -4.61
C PHE A 66 -6.63 -16.86 -3.54
N LEU A 67 -6.52 -15.78 -2.76
CA LEU A 67 -7.51 -15.38 -1.76
C LEU A 67 -8.87 -15.11 -2.42
N LEU A 68 -8.91 -14.28 -3.47
CA LEU A 68 -10.14 -13.99 -4.19
C LEU A 68 -10.78 -15.25 -4.76
N TYR A 69 -9.97 -16.13 -5.37
CA TYR A 69 -10.45 -17.42 -5.86
C TYR A 69 -11.05 -18.27 -4.72
N SER A 70 -10.35 -18.39 -3.59
CA SER A 70 -10.80 -19.17 -2.44
C SER A 70 -12.11 -18.61 -1.87
N PHE A 71 -12.24 -17.29 -1.72
CA PHE A 71 -13.49 -16.66 -1.28
C PHE A 71 -14.65 -16.91 -2.26
N ILE A 72 -14.41 -16.83 -3.56
CA ILE A 72 -15.43 -17.12 -4.59
C ILE A 72 -15.87 -18.58 -4.51
N GLN A 73 -14.92 -19.51 -4.34
CA GLN A 73 -15.21 -20.94 -4.20
C GLN A 73 -16.04 -21.22 -2.95
N THR A 74 -15.64 -20.68 -1.79
CA THR A 74 -16.38 -20.81 -0.54
C THR A 74 -17.77 -20.19 -0.63
N TYR A 75 -17.90 -19.01 -1.27
CA TYR A 75 -19.19 -18.37 -1.50
C TYR A 75 -20.13 -19.26 -2.33
N ARG A 76 -19.62 -19.90 -3.38
CA ARG A 76 -20.39 -20.83 -4.21
C ARG A 76 -20.80 -22.09 -3.44
N ALA A 77 -19.93 -22.60 -2.57
CA ALA A 77 -20.18 -23.83 -1.82
C ALA A 77 -21.21 -23.64 -0.69
N GLN A 78 -21.10 -22.58 0.10
CA GLN A 78 -21.91 -22.38 1.30
C GLN A 78 -23.07 -21.39 1.10
N ARG A 79 -23.10 -20.66 -0.03
CA ARG A 79 -24.11 -19.65 -0.43
C ARG A 79 -24.37 -18.53 0.60
N ARG A 80 -23.57 -18.47 1.67
CA ARG A 80 -23.61 -17.50 2.76
C ARG A 80 -22.19 -17.28 3.27
N LEU A 81 -21.61 -16.12 3.00
CA LEU A 81 -20.38 -15.71 3.68
C LEU A 81 -20.71 -15.24 5.09
N ALA A 82 -19.86 -15.58 6.07
CA ALA A 82 -19.89 -14.92 7.36
C ALA A 82 -19.65 -13.43 7.16
N TRP A 83 -20.13 -12.63 8.12
CA TRP A 83 -20.13 -11.19 7.99
C TRP A 83 -18.70 -10.61 7.94
N LEU A 84 -17.79 -11.20 8.72
CA LEU A 84 -16.38 -10.84 8.77
C LEU A 84 -15.63 -11.36 7.53
N ASP A 85 -15.87 -12.60 7.09
CA ASP A 85 -15.36 -13.10 5.80
C ASP A 85 -15.70 -12.17 4.62
N SER A 86 -16.91 -11.58 4.59
CA SER A 86 -17.29 -10.65 3.53
C SER A 86 -16.49 -9.34 3.58
N LEU A 87 -16.15 -8.86 4.77
CA LEU A 87 -15.32 -7.67 4.96
C LEU A 87 -13.86 -7.99 4.65
N LEU A 88 -13.38 -9.18 5.02
CA LEU A 88 -12.04 -9.64 4.73
C LEU A 88 -11.84 -9.82 3.22
N TRP A 89 -12.83 -10.35 2.51
CA TRP A 89 -12.84 -10.42 1.05
C TRP A 89 -12.74 -9.03 0.42
N ALA A 90 -13.55 -8.07 0.88
CA ALA A 90 -13.50 -6.69 0.41
C ALA A 90 -12.15 -6.03 0.69
N PHE A 91 -11.60 -6.22 1.90
CA PHE A 91 -10.27 -5.76 2.28
C PHE A 91 -9.21 -6.32 1.32
N CYS A 92 -9.21 -7.63 1.09
CA CYS A 92 -8.27 -8.27 0.15
C CYS A 92 -8.41 -7.72 -1.26
N GLY A 93 -9.64 -7.46 -1.72
CA GLY A 93 -9.90 -6.81 -3.01
C GLY A 93 -9.28 -5.42 -3.11
N PHE A 94 -9.43 -4.57 -2.09
CA PHE A 94 -8.81 -3.25 -2.06
C PHE A 94 -7.29 -3.31 -1.96
N GLN A 95 -6.71 -4.23 -1.17
CA GLN A 95 -5.26 -4.42 -1.11
C GLN A 95 -4.70 -4.91 -2.44
N LEU A 96 -5.40 -5.82 -3.13
CA LEU A 96 -4.98 -6.27 -4.47
C LEU A 96 -5.09 -5.14 -5.50
N LEU A 97 -6.16 -4.35 -5.47
CA LEU A 97 -6.30 -3.16 -6.32
C LEU A 97 -5.15 -2.17 -6.09
N LEU A 98 -4.79 -1.94 -4.82
CA LEU A 98 -3.68 -1.08 -4.45
C LEU A 98 -2.32 -1.64 -4.94
N LEU A 99 -2.12 -2.96 -4.89
CA LEU A 99 -0.95 -3.61 -5.50
C LEU A 99 -0.90 -3.45 -7.02
N LEU A 100 -2.03 -3.62 -7.71
CA LEU A 100 -2.11 -3.42 -9.16
C LEU A 100 -1.80 -1.98 -9.55
N LEU A 101 -2.32 -1.00 -8.79
CA LEU A 101 -2.03 0.41 -9.02
C LEU A 101 -0.57 0.75 -8.73
N SER A 102 0.05 0.10 -7.75
CA SER A 102 1.46 0.34 -7.38
C SER A 102 2.48 -0.34 -8.29
N LEU A 103 2.05 -1.19 -9.24
CA LEU A 103 2.92 -1.68 -10.32
C LEU A 103 3.50 -0.56 -11.18
N HIS A 104 2.87 0.61 -11.25
CA HIS A 104 3.48 1.78 -11.89
C HIS A 104 4.82 2.16 -11.21
N ALA A 105 4.93 2.01 -9.89
CA ALA A 105 6.18 2.29 -9.19
C ALA A 105 7.26 1.26 -9.57
N VAL A 106 6.88 -0.01 -9.72
CA VAL A 106 7.80 -1.08 -10.15
C VAL A 106 8.35 -0.83 -11.56
N ALA A 107 7.46 -0.47 -12.49
CA ALA A 107 7.81 -0.35 -13.92
C ALA A 107 8.67 0.88 -14.24
N TYR A 108 8.53 1.97 -13.49
CA TYR A 108 9.14 3.25 -13.85
C TYR A 108 10.28 3.70 -12.91
N LYS A 109 10.42 3.14 -11.69
CA LYS A 109 11.55 3.47 -10.77
C LYS A 109 12.85 2.78 -11.22
N PRO A 110 14.04 3.42 -11.09
CA PRO A 110 14.35 4.65 -10.35
C PRO A 110 13.99 5.96 -11.07
N GLY A 111 13.51 5.89 -12.32
CA GLY A 111 12.86 7.02 -12.98
C GLY A 111 11.50 7.35 -12.35
N TYR A 112 10.80 8.31 -12.97
CA TYR A 112 9.43 8.66 -12.63
C TYR A 112 8.53 8.41 -13.82
N LEU A 113 7.28 8.04 -13.55
CA LEU A 113 6.27 7.94 -14.60
C LEU A 113 6.09 9.33 -15.22
N GLN A 114 6.48 9.47 -16.49
CA GLN A 114 6.20 10.68 -17.26
C GLN A 114 4.78 10.60 -17.81
N THR A 115 3.92 11.47 -17.32
CA THR A 115 2.53 11.52 -17.76
C THR A 115 1.98 12.94 -17.60
N SER A 116 0.81 13.19 -18.19
CA SER A 116 0.10 14.44 -17.97
C SER A 116 -0.28 14.64 -16.50
N GLY A 117 -0.35 15.90 -16.07
CA GLY A 117 -0.79 16.26 -14.71
C GLY A 117 -2.16 15.65 -14.34
N LEU A 118 -3.10 15.59 -15.29
CA LEU A 118 -4.41 14.96 -15.08
C LEU A 118 -4.31 13.46 -14.78
N ALA A 119 -3.53 12.72 -15.56
CA ALA A 119 -3.34 11.28 -15.35
C ALA A 119 -2.63 10.99 -14.02
N CYS A 120 -1.66 11.83 -13.64
CA CYS A 120 -1.02 11.72 -12.33
C CYS A 120 -1.99 11.99 -11.17
N ALA A 121 -2.82 13.03 -11.29
CA ALA A 121 -3.84 13.35 -10.31
C ALA A 121 -4.88 12.22 -10.18
N ALA A 122 -5.32 11.65 -11.31
CA ALA A 122 -6.22 10.50 -11.33
C ALA A 122 -5.60 9.28 -10.63
N LEU A 123 -4.34 8.94 -10.95
CA LEU A 123 -3.62 7.83 -10.33
C LEU A 123 -3.51 8.01 -8.81
N SER A 124 -3.08 9.20 -8.35
CA SER A 124 -3.00 9.54 -6.93
C SER A 124 -4.37 9.43 -6.25
N PHE A 125 -5.41 9.98 -6.86
CA PHE A 125 -6.78 9.90 -6.36
C PHE A 125 -7.24 8.45 -6.20
N THR A 126 -7.00 7.60 -7.21
CA THR A 126 -7.39 6.19 -7.17
C THR A 126 -6.61 5.43 -6.09
N ILE A 127 -5.29 5.66 -5.97
CA ILE A 127 -4.47 5.04 -4.92
C ILE A 127 -4.96 5.44 -3.53
N ASN A 128 -5.19 6.74 -3.30
CA ASN A 128 -5.70 7.24 -2.02
C ASN A 128 -7.07 6.66 -1.70
N THR A 129 -7.97 6.58 -2.69
CA THR A 129 -9.30 6.00 -2.54
C THR A 129 -9.22 4.51 -2.17
N ALA A 130 -8.39 3.73 -2.86
CA ALA A 130 -8.21 2.31 -2.59
C ALA A 130 -7.60 2.07 -1.19
N SER A 131 -6.57 2.83 -0.83
CA SER A 131 -5.92 2.76 0.49
C SER A 131 -6.89 3.11 1.63
N LEU A 132 -7.64 4.22 1.48
CA LEU A 132 -8.66 4.62 2.46
C LEU A 132 -9.79 3.61 2.55
N SER A 133 -10.23 3.04 1.43
CA SER A 133 -11.27 2.01 1.42
C SER A 133 -10.81 0.79 2.22
N GLY A 134 -9.57 0.32 2.01
CA GLY A 134 -8.99 -0.77 2.80
C GLY A 134 -8.93 -0.45 4.30
N LEU A 135 -8.51 0.76 4.67
CA LEU A 135 -8.44 1.20 6.07
C LEU A 135 -9.83 1.30 6.71
N LEU A 136 -10.80 1.88 6.03
CA LEU A 136 -12.18 2.01 6.53
C LEU A 136 -12.88 0.64 6.60
N VAL A 137 -12.53 -0.33 5.76
CA VAL A 137 -12.95 -1.73 5.95
C VAL A 137 -12.37 -2.31 7.25
N LEU A 138 -11.11 -2.03 7.59
CA LEU A 138 -10.54 -2.44 8.89
C LEU A 138 -11.27 -1.77 10.06
N VAL A 139 -11.56 -0.47 9.97
CA VAL A 139 -12.37 0.22 10.99
C VAL A 139 -13.75 -0.41 11.12
N LEU A 140 -14.38 -0.76 9.99
CA LEU A 140 -15.67 -1.45 9.99
C LEU A 140 -15.56 -2.83 10.64
N MET A 141 -14.51 -3.62 10.35
CA MET A 141 -14.23 -4.88 11.04
C MET A 141 -14.04 -4.68 12.56
N ALA A 142 -13.34 -3.63 13.00
CA ALA A 142 -13.22 -3.31 14.42
C ALA A 142 -14.59 -3.01 15.05
N TYR A 143 -15.43 -2.23 14.36
CA TYR A 143 -16.79 -1.92 14.77
C TYR A 143 -17.64 -3.20 14.93
N VAL A 144 -17.55 -4.10 13.94
CA VAL A 144 -18.21 -5.42 13.95
C VAL A 144 -17.84 -6.22 15.19
N LEU A 145 -16.53 -6.37 15.44
CA LEU A 145 -16.01 -7.18 16.54
C LEU A 145 -16.37 -6.58 17.91
N THR A 146 -16.53 -5.26 17.99
CA THR A 146 -16.80 -4.53 19.22
C THR A 146 -18.27 -4.55 19.63
N LEU A 147 -19.16 -4.32 18.67
CA LEU A 147 -20.56 -4.02 18.97
C LEU A 147 -21.52 -5.20 18.76
N ASP A 148 -21.05 -6.34 18.22
CA ASP A 148 -21.89 -7.40 17.64
C ASP A 148 -22.73 -6.84 16.46
N PRO A 149 -23.22 -7.67 15.51
CA PRO A 149 -23.90 -7.14 14.32
C PRO A 149 -25.01 -6.16 14.70
N PRO A 150 -25.02 -4.93 14.15
CA PRO A 150 -25.84 -3.85 14.65
C PRO A 150 -27.33 -4.21 14.53
N SER A 151 -28.08 -3.97 15.61
CA SER A 151 -29.55 -4.01 15.65
C SER A 151 -30.19 -2.93 14.77
N HIS A 152 -29.40 -1.95 14.29
CA HIS A 152 -29.83 -0.93 13.33
C HIS A 152 -30.07 -1.55 11.94
N SER A 153 -31.33 -1.50 11.49
CA SER A 153 -31.84 -2.17 10.28
C SER A 153 -31.08 -1.83 8.98
N LEU A 154 -30.49 -0.63 8.88
CA LEU A 154 -29.79 -0.16 7.66
C LEU A 154 -28.39 -0.76 7.49
N LEU A 155 -27.60 -0.88 8.56
CA LEU A 155 -26.23 -1.43 8.52
C LEU A 155 -26.21 -2.96 8.41
N ARG A 156 -27.36 -3.61 8.56
CA ARG A 156 -27.52 -5.06 8.34
C ARG A 156 -27.24 -5.44 6.87
N LYS A 157 -27.53 -4.54 5.91
CA LYS A 157 -27.29 -4.80 4.49
C LYS A 157 -25.80 -4.64 4.15
N PRO A 158 -25.13 -5.67 3.60
CA PRO A 158 -23.70 -5.59 3.25
C PRO A 158 -23.40 -4.53 2.20
N VAL A 159 -24.29 -4.37 1.23
CA VAL A 159 -24.15 -3.38 0.17
C VAL A 159 -24.07 -1.96 0.73
N VAL A 160 -24.95 -1.59 1.67
CA VAL A 160 -25.01 -0.24 2.24
C VAL A 160 -23.70 0.11 2.95
N ARG A 161 -23.12 -0.85 3.67
CA ARG A 161 -21.83 -0.65 4.37
C ARG A 161 -20.68 -0.44 3.40
N MET A 162 -20.61 -1.25 2.34
CA MET A 162 -19.58 -1.11 1.32
C MET A 162 -19.70 0.22 0.58
N VAL A 163 -20.94 0.63 0.25
CA VAL A 163 -21.21 1.93 -0.35
C VAL A 163 -20.78 3.06 0.57
N LEU A 164 -21.05 2.97 1.87
CA LEU A 164 -20.62 3.96 2.84
C LEU A 164 -19.09 4.08 2.89
N VAL A 165 -18.37 2.95 2.94
CA VAL A 165 -16.90 2.91 2.94
C VAL A 165 -16.33 3.54 1.66
N ILE A 166 -16.87 3.18 0.49
CA ILE A 166 -16.40 3.72 -0.79
C ILE A 166 -16.70 5.21 -0.88
N LEU A 167 -17.92 5.64 -0.54
CA LEU A 167 -18.33 7.05 -0.61
C LEU A 167 -17.47 7.92 0.31
N THR A 168 -17.26 7.50 1.55
CA THR A 168 -16.40 8.21 2.51
C THR A 168 -14.96 8.29 2.02
N SER A 169 -14.41 7.20 1.48
CA SER A 169 -13.07 7.16 0.90
C SER A 169 -12.93 8.10 -0.30
N VAL A 170 -13.94 8.13 -1.17
CA VAL A 170 -13.99 9.03 -2.34
C VAL A 170 -14.06 10.48 -1.89
N LEU A 171 -14.91 10.83 -0.92
CA LEU A 171 -15.05 12.21 -0.43
C LEU A 171 -13.75 12.72 0.20
N ILE A 172 -13.10 11.91 1.04
CA ILE A 172 -11.79 12.26 1.62
C ILE A 172 -10.74 12.41 0.51
N SER A 173 -10.72 11.50 -0.46
CA SER A 173 -9.77 11.55 -1.58
C SER A 173 -10.00 12.76 -2.49
N LEU A 174 -11.25 13.18 -2.70
CA LEU A 174 -11.59 14.40 -3.43
C LEU A 174 -11.11 15.64 -2.68
N LEU A 175 -11.29 15.69 -1.36
CA LEU A 175 -10.78 16.77 -0.52
C LEU A 175 -9.24 16.86 -0.62
N LEU A 176 -8.55 15.72 -0.52
CA LEU A 176 -7.09 15.66 -0.68
C LEU A 176 -6.65 16.06 -2.09
N ALA A 177 -7.37 15.65 -3.13
CA ALA A 177 -7.09 16.06 -4.51
C ALA A 177 -7.29 17.56 -4.71
N GLY A 178 -8.32 18.16 -4.10
CA GLY A 178 -8.54 19.60 -4.10
C GLY A 178 -7.42 20.37 -3.40
N LEU A 179 -6.96 19.87 -2.24
CA LEU A 179 -5.85 20.47 -1.48
C LEU A 179 -4.50 20.37 -2.19
N ARG A 180 -4.31 19.35 -3.02
CA ARG A 180 -3.12 19.22 -3.87
C ARG A 180 -2.99 20.37 -4.87
N GLY A 181 -4.10 21.00 -5.23
CA GLY A 181 -4.18 22.10 -6.19
C GLY A 181 -3.95 21.65 -7.65
N PRO A 182 -4.34 22.48 -8.63
CA PRO A 182 -4.00 22.23 -10.01
C PRO A 182 -2.48 22.33 -10.18
N HIS A 183 -1.84 21.22 -10.58
CA HIS A 183 -0.46 21.27 -11.05
C HIS A 183 -0.38 22.21 -12.27
N ARG A 184 0.75 22.91 -12.45
CA ARG A 184 1.02 23.70 -13.66
C ARG A 184 0.56 22.91 -14.89
N SER A 185 -0.32 23.54 -15.66
CA SER A 185 -1.13 23.05 -16.78
C SER A 185 -1.42 21.53 -16.80
N LEU A 186 -2.70 21.15 -16.67
CA LEU A 186 -3.17 19.75 -16.59
C LEU A 186 -2.65 18.82 -17.72
N GLN A 187 -2.16 19.40 -18.82
CA GLN A 187 -1.73 18.73 -20.04
C GLN A 187 -0.21 18.64 -20.20
N GLU A 188 0.56 19.33 -19.36
CA GLU A 188 2.02 19.27 -19.37
C GLU A 188 2.50 17.92 -18.83
N HIS A 189 3.50 17.37 -19.53
CA HIS A 189 4.09 16.08 -19.18
C HIS A 189 5.21 16.31 -18.17
N GLY A 190 5.16 15.59 -17.06
CA GLY A 190 6.16 15.69 -16.02
C GLY A 190 6.25 14.43 -15.18
N ASN A 191 7.17 14.45 -14.22
CA ASN A 191 7.37 13.36 -13.28
C ASN A 191 6.15 13.25 -12.36
N CYS A 192 5.47 12.10 -12.39
CA CYS A 192 4.36 11.84 -11.51
C CYS A 192 4.82 11.27 -10.17
N PHE A 193 4.31 11.87 -9.09
CA PHE A 193 4.48 11.39 -7.72
C PHE A 193 3.12 11.05 -7.12
N MET A 194 3.04 9.95 -6.35
CA MET A 194 1.81 9.56 -5.67
C MET A 194 1.27 10.70 -4.81
N ASP A 195 2.12 11.32 -3.99
CA ASP A 195 1.83 12.54 -3.25
C ASP A 195 2.88 13.59 -3.53
N LEU A 196 2.43 14.79 -3.89
CA LEU A 196 3.31 15.92 -4.14
C LEU A 196 3.68 16.56 -2.81
N VAL A 197 4.95 16.48 -2.43
CA VAL A 197 5.47 17.20 -1.26
C VAL A 197 5.33 18.71 -1.43
N SER A 198 5.39 19.20 -2.68
CA SER A 198 5.17 20.59 -3.06
C SER A 198 3.72 21.08 -2.89
N ALA A 199 2.76 20.19 -2.62
CA ALA A 199 1.42 20.60 -2.16
C ALA A 199 1.44 21.23 -0.74
N GLY A 200 2.59 21.17 -0.06
CA GLY A 200 2.86 21.89 1.18
C GLY A 200 2.41 21.16 2.44
N VAL A 201 2.76 21.76 3.58
CA VAL A 201 2.51 21.19 4.92
C VAL A 201 1.02 21.06 5.21
N SER A 202 0.17 21.95 4.66
CA SER A 202 -1.28 21.87 4.84
C SER A 202 -1.86 20.58 4.23
N TYR A 203 -1.44 20.22 3.02
CA TYR A 203 -1.83 18.96 2.38
C TYR A 203 -1.33 17.75 3.18
N ALA A 204 -0.03 17.72 3.50
CA ALA A 204 0.58 16.59 4.21
C ALA A 204 -0.04 16.40 5.60
N GLY A 205 -0.28 17.49 6.35
CA GLY A 205 -0.94 17.47 7.65
C GLY A 205 -2.40 17.03 7.55
N THR A 206 -3.15 17.53 6.56
CA THR A 206 -4.55 17.10 6.36
C THR A 206 -4.64 15.63 6.01
N ARG A 207 -3.75 15.12 5.15
CA ARG A 207 -3.64 13.69 4.84
C ARG A 207 -3.33 12.89 6.10
N PHE A 208 -2.33 13.30 6.89
CA PHE A 208 -1.99 12.64 8.14
C PHE A 208 -3.19 12.58 9.11
N CYS A 209 -3.98 13.65 9.20
CA CYS A 209 -5.16 13.68 10.05
C CYS A 209 -6.28 12.76 9.52
N LEU A 210 -6.70 12.95 8.27
CA LEU A 210 -7.89 12.30 7.72
C LEU A 210 -7.64 10.85 7.30
N ALA A 211 -6.45 10.54 6.78
CA ALA A 211 -6.12 9.24 6.22
C ALA A 211 -5.27 8.36 7.16
N PHE A 212 -4.90 8.85 8.34
CA PHE A 212 -4.15 8.09 9.34
C PHE A 212 -4.72 8.28 10.76
N MET A 213 -4.59 9.47 11.36
CA MET A 213 -4.96 9.69 12.76
C MET A 213 -6.42 9.36 13.07
N ILE A 214 -7.39 9.95 12.36
CA ILE A 214 -8.82 9.78 12.66
C ILE A 214 -9.24 8.29 12.55
N PRO A 215 -8.96 7.57 11.45
CA PRO A 215 -9.30 6.16 11.35
C PRO A 215 -8.69 5.30 12.45
N TYR A 216 -7.40 5.47 12.77
CA TYR A 216 -6.75 4.64 13.79
C TYR A 216 -7.15 5.00 15.22
N MET A 217 -7.43 6.27 15.52
CA MET A 217 -7.97 6.66 16.82
C MET A 217 -9.38 6.09 17.02
N LEU A 218 -10.21 6.10 15.98
CA LEU A 218 -11.51 5.45 16.00
C LEU A 218 -11.37 3.93 16.17
N GLN A 219 -10.47 3.29 15.42
CA GLN A 219 -10.20 1.86 15.52
C GLN A 219 -9.72 1.47 16.92
N LEU A 220 -8.79 2.24 17.49
CA LEU A 220 -8.28 2.05 18.84
C LEU A 220 -9.38 2.22 19.89
N GLY A 221 -10.21 3.27 19.77
CA GLY A 221 -11.34 3.50 20.65
C GLY A 221 -12.35 2.35 20.62
N LEU A 222 -12.64 1.80 19.44
CA LEU A 222 -13.50 0.62 19.29
C LEU A 222 -12.87 -0.61 19.97
N LEU A 223 -11.57 -0.87 19.75
CA LEU A 223 -10.88 -2.00 20.37
C LEU A 223 -10.84 -1.88 21.90
N ILE A 224 -10.55 -0.70 22.44
CA ILE A 224 -10.59 -0.45 23.89
C ILE A 224 -12.01 -0.67 24.42
N GLY A 225 -13.02 -0.10 23.76
CA GLY A 225 -14.42 -0.25 24.15
C GLY A 225 -14.86 -1.72 24.17
N GLY A 226 -14.42 -2.49 23.18
CA GLY A 226 -14.71 -3.91 23.09
C GLY A 226 -13.99 -4.75 24.14
N CYS A 227 -12.71 -4.46 24.41
CA CYS A 227 -11.97 -5.04 25.54
C CYS A 227 -12.69 -4.78 26.87
N VAL A 228 -13.12 -3.55 27.13
CA VAL A 228 -13.83 -3.17 28.37
C VAL A 228 -15.18 -3.89 28.47
N ARG A 229 -15.96 -3.91 27.38
CA ARG A 229 -17.26 -4.59 27.33
C ARG A 229 -17.13 -6.08 27.63
N GLN A 230 -16.11 -6.72 27.07
CA GLN A 230 -15.88 -8.15 27.26
C GLN A 230 -15.28 -8.51 28.61
N TRP A 231 -14.42 -7.63 29.15
CA TRP A 231 -13.96 -7.76 30.53
C TRP A 231 -15.16 -7.77 31.51
N LYS A 232 -16.14 -6.88 31.27
CA LYS A 232 -17.39 -6.84 32.05
C LYS A 232 -18.26 -8.09 31.88
N SER A 233 -18.26 -8.73 30.71
CA SER A 233 -19.04 -9.95 30.44
C SER A 233 -18.30 -11.27 30.74
N LYS A 234 -17.07 -11.22 31.27
CA LYS A 234 -16.17 -12.39 31.46
C LYS A 234 -15.85 -13.15 30.14
N GLY A 235 -15.98 -12.49 28.99
CA GLY A 235 -15.66 -13.04 27.66
C GLY A 235 -14.21 -12.80 27.24
N ARG A 236 -13.78 -13.43 26.13
CA ARG A 236 -12.45 -13.21 25.50
C ARG A 236 -12.60 -12.52 24.14
N PHE A 237 -12.13 -11.27 24.04
CA PHE A 237 -12.41 -10.31 22.95
C PHE A 237 -11.90 -10.71 21.57
N LEU A 238 -10.98 -11.67 21.51
CA LEU A 238 -10.42 -12.19 20.25
C LEU A 238 -10.22 -13.71 20.26
N SER A 239 -10.38 -14.40 21.39
CA SER A 239 -10.27 -15.88 21.44
C SER A 239 -11.58 -16.59 21.05
N GLY A 240 -12.69 -15.86 20.95
CA GLY A 240 -13.98 -16.42 20.50
C GLY A 240 -14.22 -16.33 18.99
N SER A 241 -13.41 -15.54 18.26
CA SER A 241 -13.52 -15.37 16.80
C SER A 241 -12.21 -15.80 16.15
N GLU A 242 -12.29 -16.77 15.25
CA GLU A 242 -11.17 -17.29 14.47
C GLU A 242 -10.49 -16.20 13.61
N GLU A 243 -11.21 -15.11 13.32
CA GLU A 243 -10.78 -14.02 12.44
C GLU A 243 -10.13 -12.84 13.21
N GLY A 244 -10.29 -12.79 14.53
CA GLY A 244 -9.75 -11.72 15.39
C GLY A 244 -8.23 -11.56 15.31
N PRO A 245 -7.43 -12.64 15.42
CA PRO A 245 -5.97 -12.58 15.28
C PRO A 245 -5.52 -12.09 13.89
N VAL A 246 -6.22 -12.50 12.83
CA VAL A 246 -5.94 -12.06 11.45
C VAL A 246 -6.13 -10.55 11.34
N PHE A 247 -7.28 -10.05 11.80
CA PHE A 247 -7.58 -8.63 11.79
C PHE A 247 -6.54 -7.81 12.57
N LEU A 248 -6.14 -8.25 13.77
CA LEU A 248 -5.19 -7.53 14.61
C LEU A 248 -3.80 -7.47 13.96
N THR A 249 -3.31 -8.60 13.44
CA THR A 249 -1.98 -8.68 12.81
C THR A 249 -1.90 -7.81 11.55
N VAL A 250 -2.92 -7.88 10.69
CA VAL A 250 -3.03 -7.03 9.50
C VAL A 250 -3.13 -5.54 9.86
N THR A 251 -3.93 -5.21 10.88
CA THR A 251 -4.07 -3.83 11.37
C THR A 251 -2.73 -3.26 11.82
N MET A 252 -1.95 -4.04 12.59
CA MET A 252 -0.64 -3.59 13.08
C MET A 252 0.34 -3.34 11.94
N VAL A 253 0.43 -4.25 10.96
CA VAL A 253 1.29 -4.06 9.78
C VAL A 253 0.89 -2.80 9.01
N MET A 254 -0.40 -2.65 8.69
CA MET A 254 -0.88 -1.48 7.96
C MET A 254 -0.66 -0.19 8.73
N PHE A 255 -0.82 -0.20 10.06
CA PHE A 255 -0.57 0.94 10.93
C PHE A 255 0.88 1.41 10.82
N PHE A 256 1.86 0.51 10.98
CA PHE A 256 3.27 0.88 10.89
C PHE A 256 3.67 1.35 9.49
N CYS A 257 3.20 0.67 8.44
CA CYS A 257 3.45 1.07 7.05
C CYS A 257 2.88 2.46 6.74
N GLN A 258 1.63 2.74 7.14
CA GLN A 258 0.99 4.03 6.91
C GLN A 258 1.58 5.13 7.79
N LEU A 259 1.94 4.83 9.04
CA LEU A 259 2.61 5.76 9.94
C LEU A 259 3.94 6.21 9.33
N PHE A 260 4.77 5.25 8.91
CA PHE A 260 6.06 5.52 8.32
C PHE A 260 5.94 6.42 7.09
N TYR A 261 5.01 6.10 6.18
CA TYR A 261 4.74 6.91 5.01
C TYR A 261 4.26 8.32 5.35
N SER A 262 3.29 8.43 6.26
CA SER A 262 2.68 9.72 6.56
C SER A 262 3.64 10.64 7.30
N VAL A 263 4.49 10.11 8.18
CA VAL A 263 5.58 10.86 8.83
C VAL A 263 6.63 11.29 7.80
N ALA A 264 7.03 10.40 6.90
CA ALA A 264 7.98 10.73 5.83
C ALA A 264 7.44 11.85 4.92
N LEU A 265 6.15 11.83 4.60
CA LEU A 265 5.49 12.87 3.81
C LEU A 265 5.46 14.22 4.53
N VAL A 266 5.07 14.25 5.82
CA VAL A 266 5.05 15.48 6.62
C VAL A 266 6.46 16.05 6.77
N ARG A 267 7.46 15.21 7.06
CA ARG A 267 8.87 15.61 7.12
C ARG A 267 9.32 16.20 5.78
N GLY A 268 9.00 15.54 4.67
CA GLY A 268 9.30 16.04 3.34
C GLY A 268 8.69 17.42 3.10
N ALA A 269 7.43 17.62 3.49
CA ALA A 269 6.72 18.88 3.29
C ALA A 269 7.29 20.03 4.12
N GLN A 270 7.85 19.73 5.30
CA GLN A 270 8.53 20.71 6.15
C GLN A 270 9.92 21.08 5.62
N LEU A 271 10.64 20.12 5.03
CA LEU A 271 11.99 20.34 4.49
C LEU A 271 11.98 21.09 3.16
N LEU A 272 10.86 21.12 2.45
CA LEU A 272 10.73 21.86 1.21
C LEU A 272 10.73 23.37 1.50
N SER A 273 11.82 24.05 1.13
CA SER A 273 11.94 25.49 1.31
C SER A 273 11.01 26.27 0.38
N PRO A 274 10.40 27.39 0.82
CA PRO A 274 9.60 28.24 -0.05
C PRO A 274 10.46 28.75 -1.22
N GLY A 275 10.06 28.42 -2.45
CA GLY A 275 10.79 28.77 -3.68
C GLY A 275 11.62 27.63 -4.30
N LYS A 276 11.71 26.46 -3.67
CA LYS A 276 12.26 25.24 -4.30
C LYS A 276 11.14 24.29 -4.69
N GLU A 277 11.12 23.90 -5.96
CA GLU A 277 10.12 22.96 -6.49
C GLU A 277 10.50 21.49 -6.23
N GLU A 278 11.76 21.24 -5.88
CA GLU A 278 12.30 19.89 -5.73
C GLU A 278 13.02 19.68 -4.39
N LEU A 279 12.79 18.52 -3.77
CA LEU A 279 13.54 18.06 -2.60
C LEU A 279 14.97 17.66 -2.97
N PRO A 280 15.93 17.77 -2.04
CA PRO A 280 17.24 17.15 -2.19
C PRO A 280 17.12 15.65 -2.55
N ALA A 281 18.06 15.15 -3.36
CA ALA A 281 18.04 13.78 -3.87
C ALA A 281 17.88 12.72 -2.77
N ARG A 282 18.53 12.94 -1.62
CA ARG A 282 18.45 12.05 -0.45
C ARG A 282 17.05 11.97 0.16
N ASP A 283 16.36 13.09 0.35
CA ASP A 283 15.00 13.10 0.92
C ASP A 283 13.97 12.56 -0.08
N ARG A 284 14.21 12.76 -1.38
CA ARG A 284 13.42 12.16 -2.46
C ARG A 284 13.55 10.63 -2.50
N ALA A 285 14.76 10.10 -2.31
CA ALA A 285 14.97 8.65 -2.16
C ALA A 285 14.30 8.11 -0.89
N PHE A 286 14.41 8.83 0.23
CA PHE A 286 13.73 8.44 1.47
C PHE A 286 12.21 8.36 1.31
N LEU A 287 11.58 9.34 0.64
CA LEU A 287 10.15 9.31 0.35
C LEU A 287 9.77 8.14 -0.58
N SER A 288 10.62 7.83 -1.56
CA SER A 288 10.41 6.66 -2.44
C SER A 288 10.48 5.34 -1.67
N VAL A 289 11.42 5.22 -0.73
CA VAL A 289 11.49 4.07 0.18
C VAL A 289 10.22 4.00 1.04
N ALA A 290 9.76 5.12 1.57
CA ALA A 290 8.53 5.17 2.36
C ALA A 290 7.29 4.75 1.56
N GLU A 291 7.21 5.15 0.29
CA GLU A 291 6.18 4.70 -0.65
C GLU A 291 6.23 3.19 -0.87
N PHE A 292 7.43 2.61 -1.07
CA PHE A 292 7.59 1.15 -1.15
C PHE A 292 7.19 0.43 0.14
N VAL A 293 7.52 0.99 1.30
CA VAL A 293 7.11 0.45 2.61
C VAL A 293 5.58 0.45 2.73
N LEU A 294 4.90 1.52 2.30
CA LEU A 294 3.44 1.59 2.28
C LEU A 294 2.84 0.47 1.43
N PHE A 295 3.30 0.31 0.18
CA PHE A 295 2.77 -0.71 -0.72
C PHE A 295 3.13 -2.13 -0.29
N SER A 296 4.31 -2.34 0.31
CA SER A 296 4.69 -3.63 0.87
C SER A 296 3.75 -4.06 2.01
N GLY A 297 3.15 -3.10 2.74
CA GLY A 297 2.12 -3.38 3.73
C GLY A 297 0.92 -4.10 3.15
N SER A 298 0.51 -3.76 1.92
CA SER A 298 -0.56 -4.47 1.20
C SER A 298 -0.17 -5.91 0.85
N SER A 299 1.04 -6.12 0.35
CA SER A 299 1.56 -7.47 0.06
C SER A 299 1.63 -8.34 1.30
N ILE A 300 2.22 -7.82 2.38
CA ILE A 300 2.37 -8.53 3.65
C ILE A 300 0.98 -8.82 4.23
N SER A 301 0.04 -7.88 4.14
CA SER A 301 -1.33 -8.10 4.61
C SER A 301 -2.02 -9.25 3.88
N LEU A 302 -1.92 -9.33 2.55
CA LEU A 302 -2.48 -10.44 1.78
C LEU A 302 -1.82 -11.77 2.15
N LEU A 303 -0.49 -11.80 2.31
CA LEU A 303 0.22 -13.00 2.78
C LEU A 303 -0.22 -13.42 4.17
N LEU A 304 -0.38 -12.47 5.11
CA LEU A 304 -0.86 -12.75 6.45
C LEU A 304 -2.28 -13.31 6.44
N VAL A 305 -3.19 -12.73 5.66
CA VAL A 305 -4.54 -13.27 5.50
C VAL A 305 -4.50 -14.69 4.95
N LEU A 306 -3.71 -14.94 3.90
CA LEU A 306 -3.56 -16.28 3.32
C LEU A 306 -3.05 -17.32 4.32
N LEU A 307 -2.09 -16.95 5.17
CA LEU A 307 -1.45 -17.87 6.11
C LEU A 307 -2.24 -18.05 7.42
N MET A 308 -3.02 -17.05 7.83
CA MET A 308 -3.69 -17.05 9.13
C MET A 308 -5.20 -17.35 9.03
N HIS A 309 -5.85 -16.98 7.92
CA HIS A 309 -7.27 -17.26 7.72
C HIS A 309 -7.46 -18.74 7.36
N ARG A 310 -8.13 -19.47 8.26
CA ARG A 310 -8.22 -20.93 8.19
C ARG A 310 -8.70 -21.51 6.86
N PRO A 311 -9.84 -21.09 6.27
CA PRO A 311 -10.31 -21.72 5.04
C PRO A 311 -9.35 -21.45 3.87
N CYS A 312 -8.69 -20.29 3.84
CA CYS A 312 -7.67 -19.99 2.84
C CYS A 312 -6.42 -20.86 3.04
N ARG A 313 -5.95 -21.02 4.29
CA ARG A 313 -4.81 -21.87 4.63
C ARG A 313 -5.07 -23.34 4.31
N GLU A 314 -6.26 -23.85 4.59
CA GLU A 314 -6.66 -25.23 4.28
C GLU A 314 -6.71 -25.47 2.77
N SER A 315 -7.28 -24.52 2.00
CA SER A 315 -7.26 -24.53 0.54
C SER A 315 -5.82 -24.55 0.00
N LEU A 316 -4.94 -23.71 0.54
CA LEU A 316 -3.53 -23.63 0.14
C LEU A 316 -2.80 -24.97 0.40
N HIS A 317 -3.00 -25.57 1.57
CA HIS A 317 -2.43 -26.89 1.86
C HIS A 317 -2.97 -27.97 0.92
N GLY A 318 -4.25 -27.90 0.54
CA GLY A 318 -4.84 -28.80 -0.45
C GLY A 318 -4.12 -28.71 -1.80
N VAL A 319 -3.89 -27.50 -2.30
CA VAL A 319 -3.17 -27.26 -3.57
C VAL A 319 -1.71 -27.73 -3.49
N PHE A 320 -1.01 -27.45 -2.39
CA PHE A 320 0.36 -27.95 -2.20
C PHE A 320 0.43 -29.48 -2.16
N ARG A 321 -0.55 -30.14 -1.54
CA ARG A 321 -0.64 -31.62 -1.56
C ARG A 321 -0.86 -32.14 -2.97
N GLN A 322 -1.81 -31.57 -3.71
CA GLN A 322 -2.07 -31.95 -5.10
C GLN A 322 -0.85 -31.76 -6.01
N LEU A 323 -0.16 -30.61 -5.89
CA LEU A 323 1.07 -30.36 -6.65
C LEU A 323 2.15 -31.39 -6.31
N ARG A 324 2.36 -31.67 -5.02
CA ARG A 324 3.31 -32.70 -4.57
C ARG A 324 2.93 -34.08 -5.11
N ASP A 325 1.66 -34.44 -5.12
CA ASP A 325 1.18 -35.73 -5.58
C ASP A 325 1.31 -35.85 -7.11
N CYS A 326 1.01 -34.78 -7.87
CA CYS A 326 1.24 -34.69 -9.31
C CYS A 326 2.73 -34.80 -9.65
N CYS A 327 3.62 -34.15 -8.90
CA CYS A 327 5.06 -34.23 -9.12
C CYS A 327 5.66 -35.59 -8.71
N ARG A 328 5.06 -36.28 -7.73
CA ARG A 328 5.56 -37.59 -7.24
C ARG A 328 5.02 -38.77 -8.04
N SER A 329 3.91 -38.60 -8.78
CA SER A 329 3.26 -39.65 -9.57
C SER A 329 2.90 -39.21 -11.00
N PRO A 330 3.86 -39.09 -11.95
CA PRO A 330 3.54 -38.89 -13.36
C PRO A 330 2.95 -40.13 -14.06
N ARG A 331 2.73 -41.25 -13.36
CA ARG A 331 2.53 -42.58 -13.99
C ARG A 331 1.16 -43.24 -13.76
N HIS A 332 0.13 -42.55 -13.31
CA HIS A 332 -1.24 -43.09 -13.32
C HIS A 332 -2.17 -42.16 -14.10
N ALA A 333 -1.92 -42.04 -15.40
CA ALA A 333 -3.00 -41.78 -16.34
C ALA A 333 -4.00 -42.93 -16.18
N GLN A 334 -5.11 -42.63 -15.52
CA GLN A 334 -6.23 -43.53 -15.28
C GLN A 334 -6.77 -44.00 -16.64
N PRO A 335 -6.64 -45.29 -17.03
CA PRO A 335 -7.30 -45.77 -18.22
C PRO A 335 -8.80 -45.79 -17.89
N ASN A 336 -9.55 -45.02 -18.67
CA ASN A 336 -10.97 -45.11 -18.91
C ASN A 336 -11.59 -46.44 -18.41
N ARG A 337 -12.27 -46.40 -17.26
CA ARG A 337 -13.14 -47.49 -16.81
C ARG A 337 -14.57 -46.98 -16.80
N ASN A 338 -15.14 -46.98 -17.99
CA ASN A 338 -16.57 -47.02 -18.21
C ASN A 338 -17.08 -48.37 -17.67
N ILE A 339 -17.27 -48.47 -16.36
CA ILE A 339 -18.00 -49.60 -15.77
C ILE A 339 -19.45 -49.14 -15.66
N ILE A 340 -20.19 -49.45 -16.72
CA ILE A 340 -21.65 -49.54 -16.70
C ILE A 340 -21.98 -50.65 -15.68
N ALA A 341 -22.50 -50.26 -14.52
CA ALA A 341 -23.13 -51.21 -13.62
C ALA A 341 -24.56 -51.45 -14.14
N PRO A 342 -24.94 -52.67 -14.56
CA PRO A 342 -26.32 -52.96 -14.88
C PRO A 342 -27.17 -52.89 -13.59
N HIS A 343 -28.24 -52.10 -13.65
CA HIS A 343 -29.35 -52.16 -12.71
C HIS A 343 -29.90 -53.59 -12.71
N ILE A 344 -29.86 -54.26 -11.55
CA ILE A 344 -30.68 -55.45 -11.29
C ILE A 344 -31.71 -55.01 -10.25
N GLU A 345 -32.92 -54.76 -10.73
CA GLU A 345 -34.11 -54.52 -9.92
C GLU A 345 -34.75 -55.90 -9.70
N ILE A 346 -34.66 -56.43 -8.48
CA ILE A 346 -35.41 -57.63 -8.07
C ILE A 346 -36.63 -57.13 -7.32
N THR A 347 -37.76 -57.10 -8.02
CA THR A 347 -39.08 -56.81 -7.46
C THR A 347 -39.70 -58.12 -7.01
N ASP A 348 -39.43 -58.55 -5.77
CA ASP A 348 -40.18 -59.65 -5.16
C ASP A 348 -41.49 -59.09 -4.58
N THR A 349 -42.53 -59.17 -5.40
CA THR A 349 -43.92 -59.09 -4.95
C THR A 349 -44.27 -60.39 -4.22
N LEU A 350 -44.23 -60.38 -2.89
CA LEU A 350 -44.93 -61.37 -2.07
C LEU A 350 -46.12 -60.67 -1.39
N GLN A 351 -47.22 -60.74 -2.13
CA GLN A 351 -48.57 -60.51 -1.66
C GLN A 351 -49.01 -61.73 -0.84
N ASP A 352 -49.74 -61.45 0.23
CA ASP A 352 -50.73 -62.32 0.90
C ASP A 352 -50.21 -63.59 1.60
N ILE A 353 -50.34 -63.62 2.93
CA ILE A 353 -51.01 -64.69 3.68
C ILE A 353 -51.40 -64.16 5.08
N GLU A 354 -52.65 -64.47 5.43
CA GLU A 354 -53.44 -64.17 6.62
C GLU A 354 -52.78 -64.53 7.96
N SER A 355 -53.04 -63.72 9.01
CA SER A 355 -53.81 -64.10 10.22
C SER A 355 -53.80 -63.02 11.30
#